data_AF-A0A139DC96-F1
#
_entry.id   AF-A0A139DC96-F1
#
_cell.length_a   1.000
_cell.length_b   1.000
_cell.length_c   1.000
_cell.angle_alpha   90.00
_cell.angle_beta   90.00
_cell.angle_gamma   90.00
#
_symmetry.space_group_name_H-M   'P 1'
#
loop_
_entity.id
_entity.type
_entity.pdbx_description
1 polymer ?
#
loop_
_entity_poly.entity_id
_entity_poly.type
_entity_poly.pdbx_seq_one_letter_code
_entity_poly.pdbx_strand_id
1 'polypeptide(L)'
;MNFTDIPWVLEPELALRNEASKHFSNTQGQLGRLFAMGADAWQISKRLPLLRQIEGASIDGLTGTLTMDPDGSIHRHQLWARFRNGEAVLTETPDTTEEKEGNTAP
;
A
#
# COMPACT_ATOMS: atom_id res chain seq x y z
N MET A 1 12.15 -4.94 -14.33
CA MET A 1 10.77 -4.43 -14.40
C MET A 1 10.23 -4.34 -12.99
N ASN A 2 9.91 -3.14 -12.52
CA ASN A 2 9.28 -2.92 -11.22
C ASN A 2 7.76 -2.79 -11.43
N PHE A 3 6.98 -3.13 -10.41
CA PHE A 3 5.52 -2.96 -10.40
C PHE A 3 5.07 -2.53 -9.00
N THR A 4 3.85 -2.00 -8.91
CA THR A 4 3.21 -1.70 -7.62
C THR A 4 2.09 -2.68 -7.34
N ASP A 5 1.96 -3.04 -6.06
CA ASP A 5 0.81 -3.79 -5.59
C ASP A 5 0.56 -3.51 -4.10
N ILE A 6 -0.54 -4.04 -3.57
CA ILE A 6 -0.96 -3.81 -2.20
C ILE A 6 -0.20 -4.70 -1.19
N PRO A 7 0.03 -4.23 0.05
CA PRO A 7 0.55 -5.04 1.15
C PRO A 7 -0.10 -6.41 1.26
N TRP A 8 -1.44 -6.48 1.14
CA TRP A 8 -2.18 -7.74 1.18
C TRP A 8 -1.67 -8.83 0.23
N VAL A 9 -1.12 -8.43 -0.93
CA VAL A 9 -0.62 -9.34 -1.96
C VAL A 9 0.86 -9.61 -1.79
N LEU A 10 1.64 -8.55 -1.55
CA LEU A 10 3.11 -8.62 -1.54
C LEU A 10 3.69 -9.07 -0.20
N GLU A 11 2.93 -8.96 0.88
CA GLU A 11 3.35 -9.40 2.21
C GLU A 11 2.66 -10.73 2.58
N PRO A 12 3.44 -11.84 2.69
CA PRO A 12 2.87 -13.15 2.99
C PRO A 12 2.47 -13.29 4.47
N GLU A 13 3.12 -12.59 5.39
CA GLU A 13 3.00 -12.80 6.85
C GLU A 13 2.00 -11.85 7.55
N LEU A 14 0.93 -11.45 6.85
CA LEU A 14 -0.10 -10.59 7.43
C LEU A 14 -1.02 -11.39 8.36
N ALA A 15 -0.97 -11.10 9.66
CA ALA A 15 -1.80 -11.78 10.67
C ALA A 15 -3.30 -11.78 10.31
N LEU A 16 -3.83 -10.64 9.83
CA LEU A 16 -5.24 -10.56 9.43
C LEU A 16 -5.54 -11.39 8.18
N ARG A 17 -4.61 -11.50 7.23
CA ARG A 17 -4.75 -12.37 6.05
C ARG A 17 -4.74 -13.83 6.45
N ASN A 18 -3.85 -14.21 7.36
CA ASN A 18 -3.78 -15.56 7.90
C ASN A 18 -5.07 -15.95 8.62
N GLU A 19 -5.65 -15.02 9.40
CA GLU A 19 -6.94 -15.26 10.04
C GLU A 19 -8.10 -15.29 9.04
N ALA A 20 -8.18 -14.33 8.13
CA ALA A 20 -9.22 -14.30 7.10
C ALA A 20 -9.25 -15.57 6.25
N SER A 21 -8.08 -16.14 5.94
CA SER A 21 -7.95 -17.37 5.14
C SER A 21 -8.51 -18.62 5.83
N LYS A 22 -8.73 -18.58 7.15
CA LYS A 22 -9.41 -19.66 7.89
C LYS A 22 -10.93 -19.64 7.70
N HIS A 23 -11.50 -18.46 7.43
CA HIS A 23 -12.95 -18.24 7.40
C HIS A 23 -13.49 -18.00 5.98
N PHE A 24 -12.64 -17.54 5.06
CA PHE A 24 -13.01 -17.20 3.69
C PHE A 24 -12.11 -17.92 2.68
N SER A 25 -12.73 -18.42 1.61
CA SER A 25 -12.00 -18.92 0.46
C SER A 25 -11.48 -17.77 -0.41
N ASN A 26 -10.40 -18.00 -1.16
CA ASN A 26 -9.85 -17.06 -2.15
C ASN A 26 -9.37 -15.70 -1.58
N THR A 27 -8.91 -15.68 -0.32
CA THR A 27 -8.27 -14.52 0.32
C THR A 27 -6.94 -14.13 -0.32
N GLN A 28 -6.33 -14.98 -1.15
CA GLN A 28 -5.13 -14.66 -1.90
C GLN A 28 -5.43 -14.10 -3.32
N GLY A 29 -6.68 -14.19 -3.78
CA GLY A 29 -7.10 -13.71 -5.09
C GLY A 29 -7.81 -12.37 -5.05
N GLN A 30 -8.72 -12.14 -6.01
CA GLN A 30 -9.45 -10.87 -6.15
C GLN A 30 -10.31 -10.53 -4.93
N LEU A 31 -10.91 -11.55 -4.27
CA LEU A 31 -11.70 -11.35 -3.06
C LEU A 31 -10.84 -10.88 -1.88
N GLY A 32 -9.58 -11.31 -1.82
CA GLY A 32 -8.60 -10.81 -0.85
C GLY A 32 -8.39 -9.30 -0.92
N ARG A 33 -8.30 -8.75 -2.13
CA ARG A 33 -8.13 -7.30 -2.35
C ARG A 33 -9.34 -6.51 -1.85
N LEU A 34 -10.56 -7.04 -2.04
CA LEU A 34 -11.78 -6.44 -1.50
C LEU A 34 -11.87 -6.55 0.02
N PHE A 35 -11.41 -7.67 0.59
CA PHE A 35 -11.29 -7.83 2.03
C PHE A 35 -10.34 -6.79 2.64
N ALA A 36 -9.15 -6.62 2.05
CA ALA A 36 -8.19 -5.60 2.45
C ALA A 36 -8.79 -4.20 2.40
N MET A 37 -9.53 -3.88 1.32
CA MET A 37 -10.24 -2.60 1.20
C MET A 37 -11.29 -2.40 2.29
N GLY A 38 -12.07 -3.42 2.63
CA GLY A 38 -13.07 -3.34 3.71
C GLY A 38 -12.44 -3.15 5.09
N ALA A 39 -11.34 -3.86 5.36
CA ALA A 39 -10.56 -3.70 6.59
C ALA A 39 -9.97 -2.28 6.71
N ASP A 40 -9.45 -1.73 5.62
CA ASP A 40 -8.95 -0.35 5.57
C ASP A 40 -10.07 0.68 5.77
N ALA A 41 -11.24 0.47 5.18
CA ALA A 41 -12.40 1.34 5.39
C ALA A 41 -12.80 1.41 6.88
N TRP A 42 -12.76 0.28 7.58
CA TRP A 42 -12.98 0.25 9.02
C TRP A 42 -11.90 1.03 9.79
N GLN A 43 -10.62 0.87 9.44
CA GLN A 43 -9.54 1.65 10.06
C GLN A 43 -9.68 3.15 9.84
N ILE A 44 -10.02 3.55 8.61
CA ILE A 44 -10.27 4.96 8.24
C ILE A 44 -11.40 5.52 9.10
N SER A 45 -12.53 4.80 9.24
CA SER A 45 -13.67 5.27 10.03
C SER A 45 -13.30 5.63 11.48
N LYS A 46 -12.38 4.88 12.08
CA LYS A 46 -11.92 5.09 13.46
C LYS A 46 -10.93 6.25 13.60
N ARG A 47 -10.20 6.56 12.52
CA ARG A 47 -9.13 7.57 12.48
C ARG A 47 -9.53 8.78 11.64
N LEU A 48 -10.79 8.89 11.24
CA LEU A 48 -11.28 9.97 10.39
C LEU A 48 -11.00 11.37 11.00
N PRO A 49 -11.19 11.62 12.31
CA PRO A 49 -10.84 12.92 12.88
C PRO A 49 -9.35 13.23 12.75
N LEU A 50 -8.48 12.24 12.95
CA LEU A 50 -7.03 12.38 12.80
C LEU A 50 -6.66 12.74 11.35
N LEU A 51 -7.17 11.99 10.39
CA LEU A 51 -6.93 12.21 8.95
C LEU A 51 -7.41 13.59 8.48
N ARG A 52 -8.47 14.14 9.08
CA ARG A 52 -9.02 15.46 8.71
C ARG A 52 -8.32 16.64 9.37
N GLN A 53 -7.74 16.45 10.56
CA GLN A 53 -7.21 17.55 11.36
C GLN A 53 -5.69 17.69 11.25
N ILE A 54 -4.99 16.59 10.98
CA ILE A 54 -3.54 16.55 10.96
C ILE A 54 -3.06 16.39 9.52
N GLU A 55 -2.47 17.45 9.00
CA GLU A 55 -1.83 17.43 7.69
C GLU A 55 -0.68 16.40 7.68
N GLY A 56 -0.61 15.61 6.62
CA GLY A 56 0.38 14.53 6.50
C GLY A 56 0.10 13.28 7.35
N ALA A 57 -1.03 13.21 8.06
CA ALA A 57 -1.42 11.99 8.76
C ALA A 57 -1.61 10.83 7.78
N SER A 58 -1.14 9.65 8.19
CA SER A 58 -1.25 8.43 7.41
C SER A 58 -1.70 7.23 8.26
N ILE A 59 -2.18 6.20 7.57
CA ILE A 59 -2.53 4.90 8.13
C ILE A 59 -1.82 3.84 7.32
N ASP A 60 -1.05 2.98 7.97
CA ASP A 60 -0.54 1.76 7.33
C ASP A 60 -1.70 0.77 7.16
N GLY A 61 -2.23 0.75 5.93
CA GLY A 61 -3.35 -0.08 5.52
C GLY A 61 -2.89 -1.33 4.78
N LEU A 62 -3.83 -2.24 4.58
CA LEU A 62 -3.63 -3.48 3.82
C LEU A 62 -3.67 -3.23 2.31
N THR A 63 -4.17 -2.07 1.88
CA THR A 63 -4.14 -1.58 0.50
C THR A 63 -3.01 -0.58 0.20
N GLY A 64 -2.14 -0.32 1.19
CA GLY A 64 -1.01 0.60 1.09
C GLY A 64 -1.03 1.63 2.24
N THR A 65 -0.13 2.60 2.20
CA THR A 65 -0.19 3.74 3.13
C THR A 65 -1.30 4.69 2.67
N LEU A 66 -2.29 4.87 3.55
CA LEU A 66 -3.49 5.65 3.29
C LEU A 66 -3.32 7.07 3.82
N THR A 67 -3.55 8.06 2.98
CA THR A 67 -3.59 9.47 3.37
C THR A 67 -4.91 10.09 2.93
N MET A 68 -5.24 11.26 3.47
CA MET A 68 -6.43 12.02 3.10
C MET A 68 -6.00 13.40 2.62
N ASP A 69 -6.55 13.84 1.50
CA ASP A 69 -6.37 15.22 1.05
C ASP A 69 -7.41 16.17 1.68
N PRO A 70 -7.31 17.50 1.47
CA PRO A 70 -8.25 18.44 2.06
C PRO A 70 -9.71 18.30 1.61
N ASP A 71 -9.98 17.66 0.46
CA ASP A 71 -11.34 17.41 -0.03
C ASP A 71 -11.98 16.16 0.61
N GLY A 72 -11.16 15.35 1.30
CA GLY A 72 -11.58 14.14 1.99
C GLY A 72 -11.36 12.88 1.17
N SER A 73 -10.73 12.96 -0.01
CA SER A 73 -10.39 11.81 -0.83
C SER A 73 -9.22 11.03 -0.23
N ILE A 74 -9.34 9.71 -0.26
CA ILE A 74 -8.31 8.79 0.24
C ILE A 74 -7.31 8.49 -0.88
N HIS A 75 -6.05 8.82 -0.63
CA HIS A 75 -4.92 8.47 -1.48
C HIS A 75 -4.19 7.25 -0.93
N ARG A 76 -3.64 6.42 -1.82
CA ARG A 76 -2.94 5.19 -1.45
C ARG A 76 -1.55 5.17 -2.07
N HIS A 77 -0.55 4.99 -1.24
CA HIS A 77 0.81 4.74 -1.66
C HIS A 77 1.06 3.23 -1.60
N GLN A 78 1.22 2.62 -2.77
CA GLN A 78 1.42 1.18 -2.91
C GLN A 78 2.89 0.80 -2.71
N LEU A 79 3.12 -0.46 -2.35
CA LEU A 79 4.46 -1.00 -2.26
C LEU A 79 5.02 -1.25 -3.65
N TRP A 80 6.33 -1.09 -3.80
CA TRP A 80 7.04 -1.46 -5.00
C TRP A 80 7.61 -2.87 -4.87
N ALA A 81 7.52 -3.63 -5.95
CA ALA A 81 8.09 -4.96 -6.03
C ALA A 81 8.72 -5.21 -7.41
N ARG A 82 9.61 -6.19 -7.46
CA ARG A 82 10.22 -6.71 -8.69
C ARG A 82 10.13 -8.23 -8.69
N PHE A 83 9.89 -8.82 -9.86
CA PHE A 83 10.01 -10.26 -10.02
C PHE A 83 11.49 -10.68 -10.01
N ARG A 84 11.85 -11.59 -9.11
CA ARG A 84 13.15 -12.27 -9.05
C ARG A 84 12.89 -13.77 -8.96
N ASN A 85 13.41 -14.54 -9.92
CA ASN A 85 13.23 -16.00 -9.98
C ASN A 85 11.75 -16.47 -9.93
N GLY A 86 10.83 -15.68 -10.50
CA GLY A 86 9.39 -15.99 -10.49
C GLY A 86 8.63 -15.54 -9.23
N GLU A 87 9.33 -14.98 -8.24
CA GLU A 87 8.72 -14.48 -6.99
C GLU A 87 8.73 -12.96 -6.96
N ALA A 88 7.68 -12.38 -6.38
CA ALA A 88 7.62 -10.94 -6.13
C ALA A 88 8.45 -10.60 -4.89
N VAL A 89 9.44 -9.73 -5.04
CA VAL A 89 10.31 -9.25 -3.96
C VAL A 89 10.12 -7.75 -3.79
N LEU A 90 9.85 -7.30 -2.57
CA LEU A 90 9.71 -5.88 -2.21
C LEU A 90 11.00 -5.10 -2.52
N THR A 91 10.85 -3.84 -2.92
CA THR A 91 11.95 -2.90 -3.20
C THR A 91 11.61 -1.52 -2.67
N GLU A 92 12.62 -0.75 -2.25
CA GLU A 92 12.37 0.51 -1.51
C GLU A 92 11.85 1.67 -2.37
N THR A 93 11.80 1.56 -3.69
CA THR A 93 11.17 2.52 -4.63
C THR A 93 11.41 2.00 -6.07
N PRO A 94 10.72 2.52 -7.10
CA PRO A 94 11.16 2.27 -8.47
C PRO A 94 12.54 2.91 -8.62
N ASP A 95 13.46 2.25 -9.32
CA ASP A 95 14.69 2.87 -9.81
C ASP A 95 14.30 4.05 -10.74
N THR A 96 13.96 5.21 -10.17
CA THR A 96 14.04 6.47 -10.88
C THR A 96 15.53 6.73 -10.97
N THR A 97 16.11 6.41 -12.12
CA THR A 97 17.35 7.07 -12.51
C THR A 97 17.00 8.55 -12.63
N GLU A 98 17.11 9.26 -11.51
CA GLU A 98 17.23 10.71 -11.53
C GLU A 98 18.55 10.97 -12.25
N GLU A 99 18.47 11.27 -13.54
CA GLU A 99 19.50 12.05 -14.20
C GLU A 99 19.64 13.33 -13.39
N LYS A 100 20.66 13.37 -12.53
CA LYS A 100 21.18 14.62 -12.03
C LYS A 100 21.66 15.39 -13.26
N GLU A 101 20.82 16.29 -13.77
CA GLU A 101 21.24 17.38 -14.65
C GLU A 101 22.49 18.00 -14.03
N GLY A 102 23.61 17.84 -14.73
CA GLY A 102 24.87 18.46 -14.36
C GLY A 102 24.75 19.96 -14.45
N ASN A 103 24.40 20.61 -13.34
CA ASN A 103 24.68 22.02 -13.19
C ASN A 103 26.17 22.19 -12.90
N THR A 104 26.96 22.43 -13.96
CA THR A 104 28.31 22.97 -13.84
C THR A 104 28.36 24.31 -14.57
N ALA A 105 28.36 25.40 -13.78
CA ALA A 105 29.03 26.68 -14.02
C ALA A 105 28.82 27.54 -12.75
N PRO A 106 29.77 28.39 -12.35
CA PRO A 106 30.65 29.20 -13.20
C PRO A 106 32.10 28.72 -13.33
#